data_AF-A0A2M7V4C5-F1
#
_entry.id   AF-A0A2M7V4C5-F1
#
_cell.length_a   1.000
_cell.length_b   1.000
_cell.length_c   1.000
_cell.angle_alpha   90.00
_cell.angle_beta   90.00
_cell.angle_gamma   90.00
#
_symmetry.space_group_name_H-M   'P 1'
#
loop_
_entity.id
_entity.type
_entity.pdbx_description
1 polymer ?
#
loop_
_entity_poly.entity_id
_entity_poly.type
_entity_poly.pdbx_seq_one_letter_code
_entity_poly.pdbx_strand_id
1 'polypeptide(L)'
;YTQRQEIGIKKLVGATNWFVRGPYLMEALIFTCISIAITAGVVYFSSLFLDPYVSIVFQKEAFLTNYFTSNIMWLLSVQFGAVLILNILSGSLAMRKYLRT
;
A
#
# COMPACT_ATOMS: atom_id res chain seq x y z
N TYR A 1 8.16 -17.94 39.37
CA TYR A 1 9.28 -18.60 38.66
C TYR A 1 8.83 -19.44 37.44
N THR A 2 7.62 -19.99 37.43
CA THR A 2 7.06 -20.81 36.34
C THR A 2 6.89 -20.07 35.00
N GLN A 3 6.49 -18.79 35.03
CA GLN A 3 6.31 -17.99 33.80
C GLN A 3 7.62 -17.68 33.04
N ARG A 4 8.77 -17.70 33.72
CA ARG A 4 10.07 -17.45 33.07
C ARG A 4 10.50 -18.63 32.18
N GLN A 5 10.07 -19.84 32.49
CA GLN A 5 10.40 -21.03 31.71
C GLN A 5 9.51 -21.15 30.46
N GLU A 6 8.23 -20.78 30.52
CA GLU A 6 7.37 -20.76 29.33
C GLU A 6 7.84 -19.75 28.25
N ILE A 7 8.37 -18.60 28.68
CA ILE A 7 8.93 -17.57 27.78
C ILE A 7 10.25 -18.06 27.15
N GLY A 8 11.04 -18.85 27.89
CA GLY A 8 12.27 -19.47 27.38
C GLY A 8 11.98 -20.53 26.30
N ILE A 9 10.98 -21.37 26.51
CA ILE A 9 10.59 -22.43 25.55
C ILE A 9 10.07 -21.82 24.24
N LYS A 10 9.27 -20.75 24.31
CA LYS A 10 8.77 -20.05 23.10
C LYS A 10 9.89 -19.43 22.25
N LYS A 11 11.03 -19.04 22.85
CA LYS A 11 12.22 -18.57 22.12
C LYS A 11 13.04 -19.72 21.49
N LEU A 12 12.93 -20.94 22.01
CA LEU A 12 13.72 -22.11 21.58
C LEU A 12 13.10 -22.88 20.39
N VAL A 13 11.81 -22.72 20.08
CA VAL A 13 11.15 -23.38 18.93
C VAL A 13 11.37 -22.64 17.60
N GLY A 14 12.30 -21.69 17.54
CA GLY A 14 12.49 -20.89 16.33
C GLY A 14 11.26 -20.04 16.01
N ALA A 15 10.65 -19.42 17.04
CA ALA A 15 9.70 -18.33 16.85
C ALA A 15 10.46 -17.16 16.20
N THR A 16 10.63 -17.30 14.90
CA THR A 16 11.27 -16.36 14.00
C THR A 16 10.59 -15.02 14.23
N ASN A 17 11.30 -13.89 14.08
CA ASN A 17 10.77 -12.51 14.18
C ASN A 17 9.45 -12.24 13.40
N TRP A 18 8.96 -13.23 12.64
CA TRP A 18 7.65 -13.37 12.02
C TRP A 18 6.42 -13.31 12.94
N PHE A 19 6.46 -13.73 14.21
CA PHE A 19 5.25 -13.61 15.07
C PHE A 19 4.88 -12.14 15.37
N VAL A 20 5.89 -11.27 15.45
CA VAL A 20 5.70 -9.81 15.59
C VAL A 20 5.38 -9.16 14.24
N ARG A 21 5.95 -9.66 13.14
CA ARG A 21 5.76 -9.11 11.78
C ARG A 21 4.48 -9.57 11.07
N GLY A 22 3.92 -10.71 11.46
CA GLY A 22 2.71 -11.30 10.88
C GLY A 22 1.49 -10.37 10.92
N PRO A 23 1.06 -9.87 12.11
CA PRO A 23 -0.07 -8.94 12.19
C PRO A 23 0.21 -7.63 11.47
N TYR A 24 1.46 -7.14 11.54
CA TYR A 24 1.88 -5.92 10.87
C TYR A 24 1.80 -6.01 9.33
N LEU A 25 2.17 -7.17 8.75
CA LEU A 25 2.05 -7.41 7.32
C LEU A 25 0.58 -7.45 6.87
N MET A 26 -0.30 -8.04 7.69
CA MET A 26 -1.75 -8.05 7.44
C MET A 26 -2.33 -6.63 7.45
N GLU A 27 -1.93 -5.81 8.43
CA GLU A 27 -2.36 -4.41 8.51
C GLU A 27 -1.89 -3.62 7.28
N ALA A 28 -0.62 -3.77 6.89
CA ALA A 28 -0.05 -3.13 5.70
C ALA A 28 -0.79 -3.55 4.41
N LEU A 29 -1.20 -4.81 4.28
CA LEU A 29 -1.98 -5.28 3.13
C LEU A 29 -3.37 -4.65 3.07
N ILE A 30 -4.07 -4.57 4.22
CA ILE A 30 -5.40 -3.94 4.30
C ILE A 30 -5.31 -2.46 3.94
N PHE A 31 -4.36 -1.73 4.53
CA PHE A 31 -4.13 -0.31 4.22
C PHE A 31 -3.73 -0.07 2.76
N THR A 32 -2.93 -0.97 2.18
CA THR A 32 -2.54 -0.90 0.77
C THR A 32 -3.76 -1.08 -0.13
N CYS A 33 -4.62 -2.05 0.15
CA CYS A 33 -5.84 -2.30 -0.63
C CYS A 33 -6.79 -1.08 -0.60
N ILE A 34 -7.02 -0.51 0.58
CA ILE A 34 -7.86 0.68 0.75
C ILE A 34 -7.25 1.89 0.04
N SER A 35 -5.95 2.12 0.19
CA SER A 35 -5.26 3.25 -0.43
C SER A 35 -5.34 3.20 -1.96
N ILE A 36 -5.20 2.01 -2.55
CA ILE A 36 -5.30 1.83 -4.00
C ILE A 36 -6.72 2.07 -4.50
N ALA A 37 -7.73 1.55 -3.79
CA ALA A 37 -9.12 1.80 -4.14
C ALA A 37 -9.46 3.30 -4.13
N ILE A 38 -9.04 4.02 -3.08
CA ILE A 38 -9.23 5.46 -2.97
C ILE A 38 -8.51 6.19 -4.09
N THR A 39 -7.24 5.89 -4.31
CA THR A 39 -6.43 6.60 -5.32
C THR A 39 -6.95 6.33 -6.73
N ALA A 40 -7.35 5.10 -7.06
CA ALA A 40 -7.98 4.79 -8.35
C ALA A 40 -9.26 5.59 -8.56
N GLY A 41 -10.11 5.69 -7.53
CA GLY A 41 -11.32 6.52 -7.58
C GLY A 41 -11.02 8.01 -7.79
N VAL A 42 -10.03 8.55 -7.07
CA VAL A 42 -9.60 9.95 -7.19
C VAL A 42 -9.06 10.24 -8.59
N VAL A 43 -8.22 9.36 -9.14
CA VAL A 43 -7.63 9.58 -10.46
C VAL A 43 -8.67 9.46 -11.58
N TYR A 44 -9.63 8.53 -11.46
CA TYR A 44 -10.76 8.44 -12.39
C TYR A 44 -11.62 9.71 -12.37
N PHE A 45 -11.98 10.18 -11.17
CA PHE A 45 -12.75 11.42 -11.00
C PHE A 45 -12.00 12.65 -11.51
N SER A 46 -10.69 12.73 -11.22
CA SER A 46 -9.84 13.81 -11.69
C SER A 46 -9.71 13.80 -13.22
N SER A 47 -9.61 12.63 -13.85
CA SER A 47 -9.55 12.52 -15.31
C SER A 47 -10.82 13.03 -15.98
N LEU A 48 -12.01 12.70 -15.44
CA LEU A 48 -13.29 13.24 -15.92
C LEU A 48 -13.37 14.77 -15.83
N PHE A 49 -12.83 15.36 -14.75
CA PHE A 49 -12.78 16.81 -14.58
C PHE A 49 -11.76 17.49 -15.50
N LEU A 50 -10.63 16.84 -15.78
CA LEU A 50 -9.56 17.39 -16.61
C LEU A 50 -9.78 17.17 -18.12
N ASP A 51 -10.57 16.18 -18.52
CA ASP A 51 -10.93 15.91 -19.93
C ASP A 51 -11.35 17.18 -20.71
N PRO A 52 -12.24 18.06 -20.21
CA PRO A 52 -12.61 19.29 -20.93
C PRO A 52 -11.50 20.34 -20.99
N TYR A 53 -10.49 20.31 -20.12
CA TYR A 53 -9.35 21.24 -20.15
C TYR A 53 -8.25 20.74 -21.09
N VAL A 54 -8.04 19.42 -21.14
CA VAL A 54 -7.00 18.78 -21.95
C VAL A 54 -7.43 18.63 -23.41
N SER A 55 -8.73 18.48 -23.68
CA SER A 55 -9.29 18.47 -25.04
C SER A 55 -8.98 19.76 -25.82
N ILE A 56 -8.91 20.91 -25.13
CA ILE A 56 -8.60 22.22 -25.71
C ILE A 56 -7.12 22.29 -26.16
N VAL A 57 -6.22 21.68 -25.39
CA VAL A 57 -4.77 21.71 -25.65
C VAL A 57 -4.35 20.66 -26.69
N PHE A 58 -4.96 19.47 -26.67
CA PHE A 58 -4.56 18.34 -27.52
C PHE A 58 -5.50 18.09 -28.71
N GLN A 59 -6.60 18.83 -28.87
CA GLN A 59 -7.59 18.69 -29.95
C GLN A 59 -8.09 17.24 -30.17
N LYS A 60 -8.09 16.43 -29.12
CA LYS A 60 -8.59 15.04 -29.13
C LYS A 60 -9.56 14.84 -27.98
N GLU A 61 -10.76 14.38 -28.29
CA GLU A 61 -11.75 14.00 -27.29
C GLU A 61 -11.30 12.73 -26.55
N ALA A 62 -11.53 12.69 -25.23
CA ALA A 62 -11.28 11.54 -24.35
C ALA A 62 -9.83 11.00 -24.35
N PHE A 63 -8.83 11.87 -24.58
CA PHE A 63 -7.42 11.44 -24.61
C PHE A 63 -6.95 10.89 -23.25
N LEU A 64 -7.32 11.56 -22.15
CA LEU A 64 -6.95 11.12 -20.81
C LEU A 64 -7.64 9.81 -20.47
N THR A 65 -8.95 9.72 -20.68
CA THR A 65 -9.72 8.51 -20.38
C THR A 65 -9.20 7.29 -21.16
N ASN A 66 -8.90 7.44 -22.45
CA ASN A 66 -8.40 6.36 -23.31
C ASN A 66 -6.95 5.97 -22.98
N TYR A 67 -6.10 6.94 -22.64
CA TYR A 67 -4.75 6.67 -22.15
C TYR A 67 -4.79 5.97 -20.79
N PHE A 68 -5.73 6.35 -19.93
CA PHE A 68 -5.93 5.75 -18.62
C PHE A 68 -6.39 4.30 -18.74
N THR A 69 -7.39 3.99 -19.57
CA THR A 69 -7.84 2.62 -19.80
C THR A 69 -6.80 1.77 -20.52
N SER A 70 -6.07 2.31 -21.50
CA SER A 70 -5.03 1.55 -22.20
C SER A 70 -3.84 1.20 -21.31
N ASN A 71 -3.45 2.10 -20.39
CA ASN A 71 -2.32 1.90 -19.49
C ASN A 71 -2.74 1.48 -18.09
N ILE A 72 -4.01 1.16 -17.86
CA ILE A 72 -4.53 0.93 -16.51
C ILE A 72 -3.78 -0.20 -15.81
N MET A 73 -3.46 -1.28 -16.51
CA MET A 73 -2.76 -2.42 -15.94
C MET A 73 -1.33 -2.06 -15.48
N TRP A 74 -0.64 -1.23 -16.27
CA TRP A 74 0.71 -0.75 -15.95
C TRP A 74 0.68 0.24 -14.79
N LEU A 75 -0.20 1.24 -14.86
CA LEU A 75 -0.39 2.25 -13.81
C LEU A 75 -0.75 1.59 -12.48
N LEU A 76 -1.70 0.65 -12.49
CA LEU A 76 -2.17 -0.03 -11.29
C LEU A 76 -1.07 -0.93 -10.69
N SER A 77 -0.25 -1.58 -11.52
CA SER A 77 0.90 -2.38 -11.05
C SER A 77 1.99 -1.52 -10.39
N VAL A 78 2.39 -0.43 -11.04
CA VAL A 78 3.41 0.50 -10.50
C VAL A 78 2.91 1.16 -9.22
N GLN A 79 1.65 1.59 -9.22
CA GLN A 79 1.01 2.20 -8.07
C GLN A 79 0.84 1.22 -6.90
N PHE A 80 0.45 -0.02 -7.18
CA PHE A 80 0.40 -1.07 -6.17
C PHE A 80 1.78 -1.30 -5.54
N GLY A 81 2.83 -1.41 -6.36
CA GLY A 81 4.20 -1.56 -5.87
C GLY A 81 4.65 -0.37 -5.00
N ALA A 82 4.42 0.86 -5.45
CA ALA A 82 4.80 2.06 -4.72
C ALA A 82 4.08 2.19 -3.37
N VAL A 83 2.75 1.99 -3.36
CA VAL A 83 1.93 2.08 -2.14
C VAL A 83 2.28 0.96 -1.16
N LEU A 84 2.50 -0.26 -1.66
CA LEU A 84 2.90 -1.39 -0.83
C LEU A 84 4.26 -1.13 -0.16
N ILE A 85 5.24 -0.63 -0.92
CA ILE A 85 6.56 -0.25 -0.37
C ILE A 85 6.41 0.84 0.69
N LEU A 86 5.62 1.89 0.41
CA LEU A 86 5.38 2.98 1.37
C LEU A 86 4.68 2.49 2.64
N ASN A 87 3.69 1.59 2.55
CA ASN A 87 3.02 1.01 3.71
C ASN A 87 3.97 0.14 4.53
N ILE A 88 4.72 -0.76 3.88
CA ILE A 88 5.72 -1.60 4.56
C ILE A 88 6.74 -0.72 5.27
N LEU A 89 7.29 0.29 4.59
CA LEU A 89 8.27 1.20 5.17
C LEU A 89 7.68 1.98 6.34
N SER A 90 6.48 2.55 6.18
CA SER A 90 5.85 3.42 7.17
C SER A 90 5.67 2.73 8.51
N GLY A 91 5.12 1.52 8.54
CA GLY A 91 4.97 0.85 9.82
C GLY A 91 6.16 -0.05 10.20
N SER A 92 7.10 -0.35 9.29
CA SER A 92 8.43 -0.83 9.73
C SER A 92 9.14 0.24 10.55
N LEU A 93 9.00 1.51 10.15
CA LEU A 93 9.49 2.68 10.89
C LEU A 93 8.68 2.86 12.18
N ALA A 94 7.36 2.71 12.16
CA ALA A 94 6.52 2.81 13.36
C ALA A 94 6.89 1.73 14.40
N MET A 95 7.08 0.47 13.99
CA MET A 95 7.54 -0.59 14.89
C MET A 95 8.93 -0.31 15.46
N ARG A 96 9.86 0.21 14.65
CA ARG A 96 11.20 0.58 15.10
C ARG A 96 11.19 1.72 16.12
N LYS A 97 10.18 2.60 16.05
CA LYS A 97 9.97 3.70 17.00
C LYS A 97 9.27 3.24 18.29
N TYR A 98 8.29 2.33 18.19
CA TYR A 98 7.52 1.85 19.35
C TYR A 98 8.29 0.84 20.22
N LEU A 99 9.17 0.02 19.64
CA LEU A 99 9.95 -0.97 20.40
C LEU A 99 11.20 -0.40 21.10
N ARG A 100 11.34 0.94 21.15
CA ARG A 100 12.40 1.66 21.86
C ARG A 100 11.88 2.37 23.12
N THR A 101 10.84 1.80 23.74
CA THR A 101 10.49 1.99 25.16
C THR A 101 10.58 0.63 25.83
#